data_AF-I4GTI0-F1
#
_entry.id   AF-I4GTI0-F1
#
_cell.length_a   1.000
_cell.length_b   1.000
_cell.length_c   1.000
_cell.angle_alpha   90.00
_cell.angle_beta   90.00
_cell.angle_gamma   90.00
#
_symmetry.space_group_name_H-M   'P 1'
#
loop_
_entity.id
_entity.type
_entity.pdbx_description
1 polymer ?
#
loop_
_entity_poly.entity_id
_entity_poly.type
_entity_poly.pdbx_seq_one_letter_code
_entity_poly.pdbx_strand_id
1 'polypeptide(L)'
;MINICATICGANNSEAVAAYGIAKYEWLKTFLALPNGIPSHDTFIRLFARLKSEELQSCFISWMQAVSSSGFCVEMGSILIVSSAK
;
A
#
# COMPACT_ATOMS: atom_id res chain seq x y z
N MET A 1 4.30 1.38 3.25
CA MET A 1 3.96 -0.06 3.26
C MET A 1 2.66 -0.36 4.01
N ILE A 2 2.51 0.01 5.29
CA ILE A 2 1.25 -0.22 6.05
C ILE A 2 0.01 0.22 5.26
N ASN A 3 0.06 1.41 4.64
CA ASN A 3 -1.04 1.92 3.82
C ASN A 3 -1.43 0.98 2.66
N ILE A 4 -0.46 0.51 1.86
CA ILE A 4 -0.72 -0.35 0.71
C ILE A 4 -1.31 -1.69 1.14
N CYS A 5 -0.75 -2.30 2.19
CA CYS A 5 -1.27 -3.55 2.76
C CYS A 5 -2.71 -3.37 3.27
N ALA A 6 -2.98 -2.29 3.99
CA ALA A 6 -4.31 -1.99 4.49
C ALA A 6 -5.31 -1.76 3.35
N THR A 7 -4.93 -1.00 2.31
CA THR A 7 -5.78 -0.73 1.14
C THR A 7 -6.12 -2.00 0.36
N ILE A 8 -5.15 -2.89 0.14
CA ILE A 8 -5.41 -4.21 -0.50
C ILE A 8 -6.38 -5.04 0.36
N CYS A 9 -6.30 -4.92 1.68
CA CYS A 9 -7.25 -5.54 2.61
C CYS A 9 -8.59 -4.78 2.76
N GLY A 10 -8.84 -3.75 1.94
CA GLY A 10 -10.11 -3.02 1.91
C GLY A 10 -10.21 -1.80 2.84
N ALA A 11 -9.11 -1.35 3.46
CA ALA A 11 -9.12 -0.10 4.22
C ALA A 11 -9.31 1.11 3.28
N ASN A 12 -10.36 1.88 3.51
CA ASN A 12 -10.80 2.97 2.63
C ASN A 12 -10.63 4.38 3.25
N ASN A 13 -10.17 4.47 4.50
CA ASN A 13 -9.86 5.73 5.17
C ASN A 13 -8.64 5.55 6.10
N SER A 14 -8.09 6.66 6.58
CA SER A 14 -6.90 6.65 7.43
C SER A 14 -7.16 5.96 8.78
N GLU A 15 -8.39 5.99 9.30
CA GLU A 15 -8.76 5.35 10.56
C GLU A 15 -8.68 3.83 10.40
N ALA A 16 -9.21 3.30 9.31
CA ALA A 16 -9.13 1.89 8.95
C ALA A 16 -7.67 1.45 8.71
N VAL A 17 -6.84 2.31 8.12
CA VAL A 17 -5.41 2.03 7.94
C VAL A 17 -4.69 1.94 9.29
N ALA A 18 -4.97 2.86 10.22
CA ALA A 18 -4.40 2.81 11.57
C ALA A 18 -4.89 1.58 12.34
N ALA A 19 -6.20 1.26 12.26
CA ALA A 19 -6.79 0.08 12.88
C ALA A 19 -6.19 -1.22 12.33
N TYR A 20 -5.99 -1.31 11.01
CA TYR A 20 -5.29 -2.43 10.38
C TYR A 20 -3.86 -2.58 10.91
N GLY A 21 -3.13 -1.46 11.00
CA GLY A 21 -1.77 -1.45 11.54
C GLY A 21 -1.70 -2.01 12.95
N ILE A 22 -2.63 -1.61 13.81
CA ILE A 22 -2.74 -2.13 15.19
C ILE A 22 -3.08 -3.63 15.17
N ALA A 23 -4.10 -4.03 14.41
CA ALA A 23 -4.56 -5.42 14.34
C ALA A 23 -3.51 -6.39 13.77
N LYS A 24 -2.60 -5.89 12.90
CA LYS A 24 -1.56 -6.68 12.25
C LYS A 24 -0.15 -6.35 12.73
N TYR A 25 -0.01 -5.66 13.87
CA TYR A 25 1.27 -5.14 14.35
C TYR A 25 2.37 -6.21 14.44
N GLU A 26 2.08 -7.36 15.05
CA GLU A 26 3.04 -8.46 15.20
C GLU A 26 3.49 -9.02 13.85
N TRP A 27 2.57 -9.13 12.89
CA TRP A 27 2.90 -9.58 11.53
C TRP A 27 3.72 -8.52 10.79
N LEU A 28 3.34 -7.25 10.87
CA LEU A 28 4.04 -6.14 10.22
C LEU A 28 5.50 -6.02 10.70
N LYS A 29 5.75 -6.26 11.98
CA LYS A 29 7.10 -6.23 12.57
C LYS A 29 8.05 -7.30 12.02
N THR A 30 7.54 -8.35 11.39
CA THR A 30 8.40 -9.41 10.82
C THR A 30 9.19 -8.93 9.59
N PHE A 31 8.71 -7.88 8.91
CA PHE A 31 9.35 -7.33 7.71
C PHE A 31 9.44 -5.79 7.68
N LEU A 32 8.87 -5.08 8.67
CA LEU A 32 8.99 -3.63 8.82
C LEU A 32 9.63 -3.27 10.17
N ALA A 33 10.66 -2.41 10.12
CA ALA A 33 11.16 -1.75 11.32
C ALA A 33 10.14 -0.70 11.79
N LEU A 34 9.58 -0.89 12.98
CA LEU A 34 8.59 0.00 13.60
C LEU A 34 9.09 0.53 14.96
N PRO A 35 10.17 1.34 14.98
CA PRO A 35 10.76 1.83 16.24
C PRO A 35 9.79 2.71 17.05
N ASN A 36 8.86 3.39 16.37
CA ASN A 36 7.86 4.26 16.98
C ASN A 36 6.45 3.64 16.98
N GLY A 37 6.32 2.33 16.71
CA GLY A 37 5.03 1.66 16.61
C GLY A 37 4.22 2.01 15.37
N ILE A 38 2.91 1.80 15.45
CA ILE A 38 1.97 2.09 14.35
C ILE A 38 1.65 3.58 14.34
N PRO A 39 1.77 4.26 13.18
CA PRO A 39 1.38 5.66 13.06
C PRO A 39 -0.11 5.87 13.39
N SER A 40 -0.43 6.99 14.02
CA SER A 40 -1.82 7.39 14.25
C SER A 40 -2.53 7.75 12.94
N HIS A 41 -3.87 7.77 13.01
CA HIS A 41 -4.74 8.32 11.96
C HIS A 41 -4.27 9.67 11.42
N ASP A 42 -3.95 10.63 12.30
CA ASP A 42 -3.50 11.97 11.91
C ASP A 42 -2.17 11.94 11.15
N THR A 43 -1.32 10.95 11.45
CA THR A 43 -0.07 10.76 10.72
C THR A 43 -0.35 10.29 9.29
N PHE A 44 -1.33 9.43 9.08
CA PHE A 44 -1.77 9.03 7.74
C PHE A 44 -2.44 10.18 7.00
N ILE A 45 -3.25 11.02 7.65
CA ILE A 45 -3.78 12.24 7.02
C ILE A 45 -2.64 13.12 6.52
N ARG A 46 -1.64 13.40 7.37
CA ARG A 46 -0.48 14.21 7.00
C ARG A 46 0.34 13.62 5.85
N LEU A 47 0.39 12.28 5.78
CA LEU A 47 1.01 11.57 4.68
C LEU A 47 0.21 11.77 3.39
N PHE A 48 -1.10 11.48 3.41
CA PHE A 48 -1.96 11.62 2.23
C PHE A 48 -2.01 13.06 1.71
N ALA A 49 -2.02 14.05 2.61
CA ALA A 49 -1.96 15.47 2.22
C ALA A 49 -0.67 15.86 1.49
N ARG A 50 0.43 15.13 1.70
CA ARG A 50 1.73 15.37 1.04
C ARG A 50 1.99 14.44 -0.13
N LEU A 51 1.23 13.37 -0.24
CA LEU A 51 1.44 12.32 -1.22
C LEU A 51 0.82 12.73 -2.55
N LYS A 52 1.65 12.84 -3.59
CA LYS A 52 1.16 13.06 -4.95
C LYS A 52 0.65 11.72 -5.50
N SER A 53 -0.64 11.66 -5.82
CA SER A 53 -1.29 10.43 -6.30
C SER A 53 -0.64 9.87 -7.57
N GLU A 54 -0.24 10.73 -8.51
CA GLU A 54 0.41 10.35 -9.77
C GLU A 54 1.76 9.66 -9.53
N GLU A 55 2.58 10.22 -8.64
CA GLU A 55 3.88 9.65 -8.26
C GLU A 55 3.71 8.30 -7.56
N LEU A 56 2.74 8.20 -6.65
CA LEU A 56 2.42 6.94 -5.98
C LEU A 56 2.01 5.87 -7.01
N GLN A 57 1.12 6.22 -7.94
CA GLN A 57 0.65 5.31 -8.98
C GLN A 57 1.80 4.84 -9.87
N SER A 58 2.64 5.76 -10.34
CA SER A 58 3.82 5.44 -11.16
C SER A 58 4.78 4.50 -10.43
N CYS A 59 5.14 4.82 -9.19
CA CYS A 59 5.99 3.97 -8.35
C CYS A 59 5.37 2.58 -8.13
N PHE A 60 4.06 2.52 -7.87
CA PHE A 60 3.35 1.28 -7.62
C PHE A 60 3.32 0.38 -8.86
N ILE A 61 3.04 0.94 -10.04
CA ILE A 61 3.06 0.20 -11.31
C ILE A 61 4.48 -0.34 -11.58
N SER A 62 5.50 0.50 -11.43
CA SER A 62 6.90 0.09 -11.63
C SER A 62 7.29 -1.06 -10.69
N TRP A 63 6.90 -0.98 -9.41
CA TRP A 63 7.12 -2.04 -8.45
C TRP A 63 6.39 -3.33 -8.85
N MET A 64 5.12 -3.26 -9.27
CA MET A 64 4.36 -4.43 -9.72
C MET A 64 4.98 -5.10 -10.95
N GLN A 65 5.51 -4.32 -11.90
CA GLN A 65 6.22 -4.85 -13.06
C GLN A 65 7.52 -5.56 -12.69
N ALA A 66 8.26 -5.04 -11.70
CA ALA A 66 9.46 -5.70 -11.19
C ALA A 66 9.12 -7.03 -10.48
N VAL A 67 8.01 -7.07 -9.75
CA VAL A 67 7.53 -8.29 -9.07
C VAL A 67 6.99 -9.33 -10.07
N SER A 68 6.26 -8.92 -11.12
CA SER A 68 5.77 -9.87 -12.13
C SER A 68 6.92 -10.48 -12.95
N SER A 69 7.94 -9.69 -13.27
CA SER A 69 9.12 -10.13 -14.02
C SER A 69 9.98 -11.13 -13.24
N SER A 70 9.84 -11.20 -11.90
CA SER A 70 10.56 -12.13 -11.02
C SER A 70 9.82 -13.45 -10.77
N GLY A 71 8.75 -13.74 -11.51
CA GLY A 71 8.09 -15.06 -11.55
C GLY A 71 6.81 -15.18 -10.71
N PHE A 72 6.22 -14.07 -10.27
CA PHE A 72 4.95 -14.07 -9.54
C PHE A 72 3.79 -13.75 -10.50
N CYS A 73 3.01 -14.77 -10.90
CA CYS A 73 1.72 -14.56 -11.57
C CYS A 73 0.71 -14.04 -10.54
N VAL A 74 0.54 -12.72 -10.44
CA VAL A 74 -0.62 -12.15 -9.74
C VAL A 74 -1.78 -12.12 -10.74
N GLU A 75 -2.74 -13.04 -10.62
CA GLU A 75 -4.08 -12.81 -11.18
C GLU A 75 -4.71 -11.67 -10.39
N MET A 76 -4.48 -10.44 -10.85
CA MET A 76 -5.21 -9.27 -10.38
C MET A 76 -6.59 -9.27 -11.03
N GLY A 77 -7.51 -9.97 -10.38
CA GLY A 77 -8.94 -9.73 -10.58
C GLY A 77 -9.23 -8.24 -10.39
N SER A 78 -9.55 -7.57 -11.50
CA SER A 78 -10.17 -6.24 -11.55
C SER A 78 -9.36 -5.07 -10.97
N ILE A 79 -8.08 -4.94 -11.34
CA ILE A 79 -7.52 -3.60 -11.53
C ILE A 79 -7.26 -3.42 -13.02
N LEU A 80 -8.14 -2.65 -13.65
CA LEU A 80 -8.05 -2.23 -15.05
C LEU A 80 -6.79 -1.36 -15.20
N ILE A 81 -5.65 -1.98 -15.51
CA ILE A 81 -4.54 -1.25 -16.12
C ILE A 81 -4.91 -1.11 -17.59
N VAL A 82 -5.61 -0.02 -17.91
CA VAL A 82 -5.66 0.46 -19.30
C VAL A 82 -4.24 0.91 -19.65
N SER A 83 -3.48 0.00 -20.27
CA SER A 83 -2.43 0.41 -21.19
C SER A 83 -2.95 0.11 -22.59
N SER A 84 -3.52 1.14 -23.21
CA SER A 84 -3.71 1.15 -24.66
C SER A 84 -2.31 1.21 -25.27
N ALA A 85 -1.86 0.09 -25.82
CA ALA A 85 -0.80 0.07 -26.81
C ALA A 85 -1.39 -0.55 -28.07
N LYS A 86 -1.18 0.17 -29.15
CA LYS A 86 -1.68 -0.01 -30.52
C LYS A 86 -1.53 -1.42 -31.08
#